data_AF-A0A3N5UU83-F1
#
_entry.id   AF-A0A3N5UU83-F1
#
_cell.length_a   1.000
_cell.length_b   1.000
_cell.length_c   1.000
_cell.angle_alpha   90.00
_cell.angle_beta   90.00
_cell.angle_gamma   90.00
#
_symmetry.space_group_name_H-M   'P 1'
#
loop_
_entity.id
_entity.type
_entity.pdbx_description
1 polymer ?
#
loop_
_entity_poly.entity_id
_entity_poly.type
_entity_poly.pdbx_seq_one_letter_code
_entity_poly.pdbx_strand_id
1 'polypeptide(L)'
;MKSLLLHDRLIVRFLALLALVTALFLLTWTASYWFLPEGLLRGRTGAAALAGETAASSFLVEWLRILAINFSICLLVVIAPNLLRAGLPMGYYTASVQAIVYAVILGTNSFTFPLPEGPLPPTLAVLARSGPYEIAAYLLAATATASLARWTLHGRWPRQTLQPWEPSRGHRVSRVEWAGLVVAGMILLSANAWEAWQIITHFG
;
A
#
# COMPACT_ATOMS: atom_id res chain seq x y z
N MET A 1 -10.81 -3.08 -18.36
CA MET A 1 -10.02 -3.01 -17.11
C MET A 1 -9.10 -4.21 -16.90
N LYS A 2 -9.62 -5.46 -16.86
CA LYS A 2 -8.79 -6.67 -16.65
C LYS A 2 -7.62 -6.82 -17.63
N SER A 3 -7.83 -6.50 -18.91
CA SER A 3 -6.79 -6.51 -19.95
C SER A 3 -5.65 -5.52 -19.67
N LEU A 4 -5.95 -4.35 -19.09
CA LEU A 4 -4.95 -3.33 -18.74
C LEU A 4 -4.12 -3.77 -17.51
N LEU A 5 -4.79 -4.35 -16.51
CA LEU A 5 -4.14 -4.81 -15.27
C LEU A 5 -3.19 -6.01 -15.49
N LEU A 6 -3.44 -6.80 -16.53
CA LEU A 6 -2.61 -7.93 -16.95
C LEU A 6 -1.76 -7.62 -18.19
N HIS A 7 -1.67 -6.35 -18.59
CA HIS A 7 -0.95 -5.94 -19.78
C HIS A 7 0.55 -6.30 -19.70
N ASP A 8 1.19 -6.57 -20.84
CA ASP A 8 2.60 -7.00 -20.87
C ASP A 8 3.60 -5.95 -20.38
N ARG A 9 3.28 -4.67 -20.62
CA ARG A 9 4.10 -3.52 -20.21
C ARG A 9 3.81 -3.15 -18.75
N LEU A 10 4.85 -3.16 -17.91
CA LEU A 10 4.77 -2.77 -16.49
C LEU A 10 4.05 -1.44 -16.30
N ILE A 11 4.43 -0.40 -17.05
CA ILE A 11 3.87 0.94 -16.92
C ILE A 11 2.35 0.96 -17.14
N VAL A 12 1.83 0.15 -18.08
CA VAL A 12 0.39 0.08 -18.35
C VAL A 12 -0.34 -0.60 -17.19
N ARG A 13 0.22 -1.71 -16.66
CA ARG A 13 -0.35 -2.38 -15.48
C ARG A 13 -0.36 -1.47 -14.26
N PHE A 14 0.77 -0.80 -14.01
CA PHE A 14 0.95 0.12 -12.90
C PHE A 14 -0.04 1.29 -12.98
N LEU A 15 -0.10 2.01 -14.10
CA LEU A 15 -1.00 3.15 -14.25
C LEU A 15 -2.47 2.74 -14.20
N ALA A 16 -2.83 1.59 -14.76
CA ALA A 16 -4.20 1.07 -14.68
C ALA A 16 -4.58 0.72 -13.23
N LEU A 17 -3.68 0.08 -12.48
CA LEU A 17 -3.92 -0.23 -11.07
C LEU A 17 -3.95 1.03 -10.22
N LEU A 18 -3.00 1.95 -10.43
CA LEU A 18 -2.95 3.24 -9.75
C LEU A 18 -4.25 4.02 -9.95
N ALA A 19 -4.72 4.18 -11.20
CA ALA A 19 -5.97 4.89 -11.47
C ALA A 19 -7.18 4.25 -10.77
N LEU A 20 -7.28 2.92 -10.80
CA LEU A 20 -8.35 2.19 -10.11
C LEU A 20 -8.28 2.38 -8.60
N VAL A 21 -7.11 2.21 -7.99
CA VAL A 21 -6.91 2.32 -6.55
C VAL A 21 -7.09 3.77 -6.08
N THR A 22 -6.64 4.76 -6.85
CA THR A 22 -6.89 6.18 -6.55
C THR A 22 -8.40 6.48 -6.54
N ALA A 23 -9.17 5.97 -7.50
CA ALA A 23 -10.62 6.15 -7.50
C ALA A 23 -11.27 5.51 -6.25
N LEU A 24 -10.88 4.29 -5.88
CA LEU A 24 -11.35 3.63 -4.66
C LEU A 24 -10.96 4.41 -3.40
N PHE A 25 -9.71 4.85 -3.32
CA PHE A 25 -9.19 5.66 -2.23
C PHE A 25 -10.01 6.94 -2.04
N LEU A 26 -10.26 7.70 -3.11
CA LEU A 26 -11.02 8.95 -3.03
C LEU A 26 -12.46 8.73 -2.59
N LEU A 27 -13.12 7.68 -3.11
CA LEU A 27 -14.48 7.32 -2.71
C LEU A 27 -14.53 6.89 -1.24
N THR A 28 -13.63 6.01 -0.81
CA THR A 28 -13.54 5.55 0.59
C THR A 28 -13.20 6.70 1.52
N TRP A 29 -12.24 7.55 1.17
CA TRP A 29 -11.83 8.69 1.99
C TRP A 29 -13.00 9.66 2.17
N THR A 30 -13.69 10.00 1.08
CA THR A 30 -14.88 10.87 1.13
C THR A 30 -15.97 10.27 2.00
N ALA A 31 -16.32 9.00 1.80
CA ALA A 31 -17.33 8.34 2.62
C ALA A 31 -16.91 8.27 4.09
N SER A 32 -15.64 7.98 4.36
CA SER A 32 -15.12 7.88 5.73
C SER A 32 -15.17 9.22 6.45
N TYR A 33 -14.80 10.30 5.76
CA TYR A 33 -14.84 11.66 6.30
C TYR A 33 -16.25 12.10 6.70
N TRP A 34 -17.27 11.78 5.89
CA TRP A 34 -18.63 12.25 6.13
C TRP A 34 -19.48 11.33 7.01
N PHE A 35 -19.22 10.02 7.01
CA PHE A 35 -20.14 9.04 7.61
C PHE A 35 -19.55 8.24 8.77
N LEU A 36 -18.23 8.24 8.97
CA LEU A 36 -17.59 7.44 10.02
C LEU A 36 -17.16 8.31 11.20
N PRO A 37 -17.19 7.76 12.43
CA PRO A 37 -16.77 8.51 13.60
C PRO A 37 -15.26 8.72 13.63
N GLU A 38 -14.83 9.85 14.20
CA GLU A 38 -13.42 10.11 14.44
C GLU A 38 -12.80 9.03 15.34
N GLY A 39 -11.57 8.62 15.02
CA GLY A 39 -10.81 7.63 15.76
C GLY A 39 -11.28 6.18 15.58
N LEU A 40 -12.14 5.89 14.60
CA LEU A 40 -12.71 4.54 14.37
C LEU A 40 -11.68 3.41 14.40
N LEU A 41 -10.49 3.64 13.83
CA LEU A 41 -9.40 2.67 13.72
C LEU A 41 -8.20 2.98 14.63
N ARG A 42 -8.29 3.99 15.51
CA ARG A 42 -7.18 4.42 16.36
C ARG A 42 -6.73 3.28 17.27
N GLY A 43 -5.43 2.94 17.20
CA GLY A 43 -4.85 1.83 17.96
C GLY A 43 -5.33 0.43 17.56
N ARG A 44 -6.07 0.27 16.46
CA ARG A 44 -6.66 -1.01 16.03
C ARG A 44 -5.98 -1.61 14.80
N THR A 45 -4.95 -0.95 14.26
CA THR A 45 -4.20 -1.44 13.10
C THR A 45 -2.87 -2.06 13.54
N GLY A 46 -2.42 -3.10 12.82
CA GLY A 46 -1.13 -3.73 13.11
C GLY A 46 0.05 -2.76 13.00
N ALA A 47 -0.02 -1.81 12.06
CA ALA A 47 0.98 -0.74 11.94
C ALA A 47 0.99 0.18 13.16
N ALA A 48 -0.18 0.58 13.68
CA ALA A 48 -0.26 1.40 14.89
C ALA A 48 0.32 0.68 16.12
N ALA A 49 0.09 -0.63 16.24
CA ALA A 49 0.66 -1.44 17.32
C ALA A 49 2.20 -1.52 17.26
N LEU A 50 2.81 -1.39 16.08
CA LEU A 50 4.26 -1.45 15.88
C LEU A 50 4.94 -0.08 15.89
N ALA A 51 4.21 0.99 15.60
CA ALA A 51 4.75 2.35 15.53
C ALA A 51 5.16 2.90 16.91
N GLY A 52 4.59 2.38 18.00
CA GLY A 52 4.78 2.90 19.36
C GLY A 52 3.91 4.12 19.64
N GLU A 53 3.90 4.57 20.91
CA GLU A 53 3.02 5.66 21.37
C GLU A 53 3.68 7.04 21.32
N THR A 54 5.00 7.10 21.19
CA THR A 54 5.80 8.33 21.19
C THR A 54 6.81 8.34 20.05
N ALA A 55 7.13 9.56 19.58
CA ALA A 55 8.17 9.80 18.60
C ALA A 55 9.54 9.31 19.12
N ALA A 56 10.42 8.87 18.21
CA ALA A 56 11.79 8.49 18.60
C ALA A 56 12.58 9.68 19.14
N SER A 57 13.65 9.36 19.86
CA SER A 57 14.68 10.33 20.28
C SER A 57 15.50 10.93 19.14
N SER A 58 15.42 10.38 17.92
CA SER A 58 16.14 10.92 16.76
C SER A 58 15.47 10.54 15.44
N PHE A 59 15.72 11.36 14.42
CA PHE A 59 15.29 11.11 13.04
C PHE A 59 15.67 9.71 12.54
N LEU A 60 16.92 9.28 12.76
CA LEU A 60 17.40 8.00 12.25
C LEU A 60 16.61 6.82 12.85
N VAL A 61 16.32 6.87 14.14
CA VAL A 61 15.55 5.82 14.84
C VAL A 61 14.09 5.82 14.36
N GLU A 62 13.48 6.99 14.21
CA GLU A 62 12.10 7.10 13.69
C GLU A 62 12.00 6.59 12.25
N TRP A 63 12.93 7.02 11.39
CA TRP A 63 12.97 6.61 10.00
C TRP A 63 13.17 5.10 9.84
N LEU A 64 14.10 4.50 10.58
CA LEU A 64 14.32 3.05 10.54
C LEU A 64 13.10 2.27 11.04
N ARG A 65 12.37 2.78 12.04
CA ARG A 65 11.14 2.18 12.55
C ARG A 65 10.05 2.15 11.48
N ILE A 66 9.74 3.31 10.89
CA ILE A 66 8.74 3.45 9.83
C ILE A 66 9.15 2.61 8.62
N LEU A 67 10.43 2.67 8.24
CA LEU A 67 10.97 1.88 7.14
C LEU A 67 10.83 0.38 7.37
N ALA A 68 11.14 -0.12 8.56
CA ALA A 68 10.99 -1.53 8.89
C ALA A 68 9.52 -1.99 8.78
N ILE A 69 8.58 -1.19 9.27
CA ILE A 69 7.14 -1.48 9.19
C ILE A 69 6.69 -1.50 7.72
N ASN A 70 6.94 -0.42 6.98
CA ASN A 70 6.48 -0.27 5.60
C ASN A 70 7.16 -1.26 4.64
N PHE A 71 8.44 -1.55 4.84
CA PHE A 71 9.13 -2.59 4.06
C PHE A 71 8.58 -4.00 4.37
N SER A 72 8.25 -4.29 5.63
CA SER A 72 7.61 -5.55 6.02
C SER A 72 6.22 -5.69 5.40
N ILE A 73 5.42 -4.62 5.37
CA ILE A 73 4.12 -4.61 4.68
C ILE A 73 4.32 -4.85 3.18
N CYS A 74 5.24 -4.12 2.54
CA CYS A 74 5.55 -4.28 1.12
C CYS A 74 5.95 -5.73 0.81
N LEU A 75 6.85 -6.32 1.60
CA LEU A 75 7.35 -7.66 1.34
C LEU A 75 6.30 -8.74 1.64
N LEU A 76 5.72 -8.73 2.84
CA LEU A 76 4.89 -9.83 3.35
C LEU A 76 3.42 -9.72 2.95
N VAL A 77 2.91 -8.50 2.79
CA VAL A 77 1.50 -8.25 2.51
C VAL A 77 1.27 -7.88 1.05
N VAL A 78 2.28 -7.41 0.32
CA VAL A 78 2.12 -7.01 -1.09
C VAL A 78 2.85 -7.97 -2.05
N ILE A 79 4.15 -8.16 -1.88
CA ILE A 79 4.96 -8.99 -2.79
C ILE A 79 4.72 -10.49 -2.57
N ALA A 80 4.80 -10.98 -1.33
CA ALA A 80 4.65 -12.40 -1.06
C ALA A 80 3.28 -12.95 -1.51
N PRO A 81 2.15 -12.23 -1.34
CA PRO A 81 0.87 -12.70 -1.85
C PRO A 81 0.85 -12.83 -3.37
N ASN A 82 1.65 -12.09 -4.15
CA ASN A 82 1.71 -12.28 -5.61
C ASN A 82 2.14 -13.67 -6.06
N LEU A 83 2.66 -14.52 -5.16
CA LEU A 83 2.82 -15.96 -5.44
C LEU A 83 1.48 -16.65 -5.75
N LEU A 84 0.37 -16.08 -5.31
CA LEU A 84 -1.00 -16.50 -5.55
C LEU A 84 -1.71 -15.55 -6.52
N ARG A 85 -2.71 -16.07 -7.23
CA ARG A 85 -3.65 -15.25 -8.02
C ARG A 85 -5.08 -15.74 -7.88
N ALA A 86 -6.03 -14.80 -7.96
CA ALA A 86 -7.48 -15.07 -8.02
C ALA A 86 -8.07 -14.31 -9.20
N GLY A 87 -7.69 -14.70 -10.42
CA GLY A 87 -7.92 -13.92 -11.64
C GLY A 87 -6.86 -12.82 -11.85
N LEU A 88 -6.62 -11.97 -10.84
CA LEU A 88 -5.48 -11.04 -10.78
C LEU A 88 -4.44 -11.50 -9.73
N PRO A 89 -3.17 -11.05 -9.83
CA PRO A 89 -2.17 -11.30 -8.79
C PRO A 89 -2.65 -10.83 -7.41
N MET A 90 -2.44 -11.62 -6.36
CA MET A 90 -3.01 -11.31 -5.03
C MET A 90 -2.44 -10.04 -4.40
N GLY A 91 -1.22 -9.64 -4.75
CA GLY A 91 -0.62 -8.37 -4.34
C GLY A 91 -1.38 -7.14 -4.82
N TYR A 92 -2.16 -7.25 -5.91
CA TYR A 92 -3.00 -6.15 -6.38
C TYR A 92 -4.15 -5.90 -5.41
N TYR A 93 -4.77 -6.98 -4.93
CA TYR A 93 -5.86 -6.90 -3.97
C TYR A 93 -5.36 -6.40 -2.62
N THR A 94 -4.26 -6.97 -2.10
CA THR A 94 -3.76 -6.59 -0.79
C THR A 94 -3.24 -5.15 -0.77
N ALA A 95 -2.54 -4.68 -1.81
CA ALA A 95 -2.16 -3.27 -1.91
C ALA A 95 -3.38 -2.33 -2.04
N SER A 96 -4.43 -2.75 -2.74
CA SER A 96 -5.69 -1.99 -2.81
C SER A 96 -6.36 -1.90 -1.43
N VAL A 97 -6.34 -2.98 -0.65
CA VAL A 97 -6.83 -3.00 0.74
C VAL A 97 -6.03 -2.04 1.61
N GLN A 98 -4.70 -1.99 1.47
CA GLN A 98 -3.87 -1.02 2.20
C GLN A 98 -4.28 0.42 1.88
N ALA A 99 -4.54 0.74 0.61
CA ALA A 99 -5.03 2.06 0.22
C ALA A 99 -6.40 2.39 0.83
N ILE A 100 -7.33 1.43 0.85
CA ILE A 100 -8.65 1.59 1.47
C ILE A 100 -8.52 1.82 2.98
N VAL A 101 -7.70 1.03 3.67
CA VAL A 101 -7.44 1.21 5.11
C VAL A 101 -6.84 2.59 5.38
N TYR A 102 -5.86 3.01 4.58
CA TYR A 102 -5.27 4.35 4.68
C TYR A 102 -6.31 5.46 4.45
N ALA A 103 -7.22 5.30 3.48
CA ALA A 103 -8.32 6.23 3.23
C ALA A 103 -9.24 6.38 4.45
N VAL A 104 -9.56 5.27 5.13
CA VAL A 104 -10.36 5.29 6.36
C VAL A 104 -9.58 5.98 7.48
N ILE A 105 -8.29 5.67 7.66
CA ILE A 105 -7.44 6.32 8.67
C ILE A 105 -7.44 7.84 8.48
N LEU A 106 -7.25 8.28 7.24
CA LEU A 106 -7.23 9.70 6.87
C LEU A 106 -8.58 10.38 7.11
N GLY A 107 -9.68 9.76 6.66
CA GLY A 107 -11.03 10.29 6.81
C GLY A 107 -11.57 10.26 8.23
N THR A 108 -10.97 9.48 9.13
CA THR A 108 -11.41 9.39 10.54
C THR A 108 -10.37 9.91 11.53
N ASN A 109 -9.26 10.51 11.08
CA ASN A 109 -8.16 10.92 11.97
C ASN A 109 -7.66 9.80 12.91
N SER A 110 -7.55 8.58 12.39
CA SER A 110 -7.18 7.38 13.16
C SER A 110 -5.67 7.10 13.15
N PHE A 111 -4.85 8.14 12.96
CA PHE A 111 -3.39 8.03 13.00
C PHE A 111 -2.89 7.69 14.39
N THR A 112 -1.67 7.11 14.46
CA THR A 112 -0.93 6.95 15.73
C THR A 112 -0.71 8.30 16.39
N PHE A 113 -0.37 9.32 15.59
CA PHE A 113 -0.31 10.73 15.98
C PHE A 113 -1.47 11.47 15.31
N PRO A 114 -2.64 11.63 15.96
CA PRO A 114 -3.80 12.30 15.38
C PRO A 114 -3.50 13.76 15.03
N LEU A 115 -4.14 14.23 13.96
CA LEU A 115 -4.05 15.63 13.57
C LEU A 115 -4.83 16.50 14.55
N PRO A 116 -4.28 17.63 15.01
CA PRO A 116 -4.93 18.52 15.98
C PRO A 116 -6.18 19.19 15.39
N GLU A 117 -6.22 19.36 14.07
CA GLU A 117 -7.33 19.98 13.33
C GLU A 117 -8.50 19.01 13.08
N GLY A 118 -8.36 17.73 13.45
CA GLY A 118 -9.35 16.68 13.19
C GLY A 118 -9.12 15.94 11.86
N PRO A 119 -10.14 15.21 11.37
CA PRO A 119 -10.04 14.44 10.12
C PRO A 119 -9.68 15.31 8.91
N LEU A 120 -8.83 14.80 8.03
CA LEU A 120 -8.41 15.55 6.84
C LEU A 120 -9.51 15.51 5.77
N PRO A 121 -10.00 16.66 5.27
CA PRO A 121 -11.02 16.69 4.22
C PRO A 121 -10.46 16.24 2.86
N PRO A 122 -11.29 15.61 1.99
CA PRO A 122 -10.93 15.15 0.65
C PRO A 122 -10.41 16.25 -0.29
N THR A 123 -9.12 16.60 -0.16
CA THR A 123 -8.47 17.71 -0.84
C THR A 123 -7.07 17.33 -1.32
N LEU A 124 -6.44 18.19 -2.14
CA LEU A 124 -5.07 17.97 -2.59
C LEU A 124 -4.03 18.08 -1.46
N ALA A 125 -4.42 18.53 -0.26
CA ALA A 125 -3.53 18.57 0.91
C ALA A 125 -2.95 17.19 1.27
N VAL A 126 -3.62 16.10 0.88
CA VAL A 126 -3.11 14.74 1.09
C VAL A 126 -1.77 14.50 0.39
N LEU A 127 -1.48 15.22 -0.71
CA LEU A 127 -0.21 15.09 -1.44
C LEU A 127 0.99 15.64 -0.64
N ALA A 128 0.76 16.41 0.42
CA ALA A 128 1.83 16.81 1.34
C ALA A 128 2.20 15.71 2.35
N ARG A 129 1.46 14.59 2.37
CA ARG A 129 1.70 13.44 3.27
C ARG A 129 2.43 12.32 2.55
N SER A 130 3.08 11.44 3.30
CA SER A 130 3.83 10.29 2.76
C SER A 130 2.92 9.19 2.19
N GLY A 131 1.76 8.96 2.80
CA GLY A 131 0.90 7.81 2.51
C GLY A 131 0.52 7.59 1.04
N PRO A 132 0.14 8.61 0.23
CA PRO A 132 -0.11 8.41 -1.20
C PRO A 132 1.11 7.84 -1.95
N TYR A 133 2.31 8.23 -1.57
CA TYR A 133 3.56 7.78 -2.18
C TYR A 133 3.93 6.36 -1.72
N GLU A 134 3.68 6.02 -0.46
CA GLU A 134 3.81 4.63 0.05
C GLU A 134 2.86 3.69 -0.69
N ILE A 135 1.59 4.08 -0.85
CA ILE A 135 0.62 3.30 -1.64
C ILE A 135 1.08 3.17 -3.09
N ALA A 136 1.54 4.24 -3.73
CA ALA A 136 2.06 4.17 -5.09
C ALA A 136 3.26 3.21 -5.20
N ALA A 137 4.16 3.22 -4.21
CA ALA A 137 5.27 2.27 -4.12
C ALA A 137 4.78 0.82 -3.99
N TYR A 138 3.78 0.56 -3.15
CA TYR A 138 3.17 -0.77 -3.02
C TYR A 138 2.53 -1.24 -4.33
N LEU A 139 1.79 -0.39 -5.04
CA LEU A 139 1.19 -0.74 -6.33
C LEU A 139 2.26 -1.01 -7.41
N LEU A 140 3.35 -0.24 -7.42
CA LEU A 140 4.47 -0.49 -8.33
C LEU A 140 5.18 -1.81 -7.99
N ALA A 141 5.45 -2.08 -6.72
CA ALA A 141 6.02 -3.34 -6.27
C ALA A 141 5.12 -4.54 -6.62
N ALA A 142 3.80 -4.41 -6.41
CA ALA A 142 2.81 -5.41 -6.76
C ALA A 142 2.80 -5.71 -8.27
N THR A 143 2.81 -4.68 -9.12
CA THR A 143 2.75 -4.84 -10.58
C THR A 143 4.08 -5.31 -11.19
N ALA A 144 5.21 -4.99 -10.54
CA ALA A 144 6.53 -5.48 -10.91
C ALA A 144 6.75 -6.95 -10.53
N THR A 145 6.10 -7.43 -9.47
CA THR A 145 6.21 -8.82 -9.00
C THR A 145 5.07 -9.73 -9.46
N ALA A 146 4.17 -9.23 -10.31
CA ALA A 146 3.02 -9.99 -10.82
C ALA A 146 3.40 -11.30 -11.51
N SER A 147 4.59 -11.38 -12.12
CA SER A 147 5.10 -12.59 -12.78
C SER A 147 5.53 -13.69 -11.81
N LEU A 148 5.66 -13.39 -10.51
CA LEU A 148 6.02 -14.37 -9.49
C LEU A 148 4.89 -15.37 -9.18
N ALA A 149 3.67 -15.15 -9.66
CA ALA A 149 2.53 -16.02 -9.41
C ALA A 149 2.83 -17.47 -9.82
N ARG A 150 2.72 -18.39 -8.87
CA ARG A 150 2.95 -19.84 -9.03
C ARG A 150 1.67 -20.65 -8.92
N TRP A 151 0.68 -20.13 -8.21
CA TRP A 151 -0.58 -20.83 -7.98
C TRP A 151 -1.77 -19.93 -8.26
N THR A 152 -2.83 -20.51 -8.81
CA THR A 152 -4.13 -19.86 -8.96
C THR A 152 -5.14 -20.48 -8.01
N LEU A 153 -5.92 -19.63 -7.36
CA LEU A 153 -7.10 -20.02 -6.61
C LEU A 153 -8.25 -20.27 -7.59
N HIS A 154 -8.82 -21.46 -7.54
CA HIS A 154 -9.98 -21.87 -8.34
C HIS A 154 -11.18 -22.18 -7.45
N GLY A 155 -12.39 -21.94 -7.94
CA GLY A 155 -13.63 -22.15 -7.19
C GLY A 155 -14.11 -20.91 -6.43
N ARG A 156 -15.08 -21.11 -5.54
CA ARG A 156 -15.73 -20.03 -4.76
C ARG A 156 -15.31 -20.11 -3.30
N TRP A 157 -15.08 -18.95 -2.69
CA TRP A 157 -14.85 -18.87 -1.24
C TRP A 157 -16.02 -19.51 -0.47
N PRO A 158 -15.79 -20.29 0.61
CA PRO A 158 -14.49 -20.66 1.19
C PRO A 158 -13.86 -21.94 0.61
N ARG A 159 -14.52 -22.61 -0.35
CA ARG A 159 -14.06 -23.90 -0.93
C ARG A 159 -13.18 -23.68 -2.16
N GLN A 160 -12.11 -22.91 -1.99
CA GLN A 160 -11.14 -22.67 -3.06
C GLN A 160 -10.06 -23.75 -3.06
N THR A 161 -9.62 -24.15 -4.25
CA THR A 161 -8.48 -25.07 -4.43
C THR A 161 -7.31 -24.33 -5.07
N LEU A 162 -6.09 -24.73 -4.70
CA LEU A 162 -4.87 -24.24 -5.32
C LEU A 162 -4.52 -25.12 -6.51
N GLN A 163 -4.32 -24.51 -7.66
CA GLN A 163 -3.81 -25.17 -8.86
C GLN A 163 -2.50 -24.51 -9.29
N PRO A 164 -1.49 -25.28 -9.76
CA PRO A 164 -0.32 -24.70 -10.40
C PRO A 164 -0.74 -23.76 -11.53
N TRP A 165 -0.05 -22.63 -11.64
CA TRP A 165 -0.28 -21.64 -12.68
C TRP A 165 0.96 -21.49 -13.54
N GLU A 166 0.82 -21.66 -14.85
CA GLU A 166 1.89 -21.46 -15.81
C GLU A 166 1.69 -20.08 -16.51
N PRO A 167 2.48 -19.05 -16.18
CA PRO A 167 2.39 -17.76 -16.86
C PRO A 167 2.97 -17.84 -18.27
N SER A 168 2.39 -17.08 -19.20
CA SER A 168 2.83 -17.01 -20.61
C SER A 168 4.28 -16.56 -20.80
N ARG A 169 4.87 -15.85 -19.82
CA ARG A 169 6.25 -15.35 -19.83
C ARG A 169 7.18 -16.07 -18.84
N GLY A 170 6.72 -17.16 -18.23
CA GLY A 170 7.45 -17.82 -17.14
C GLY A 170 7.45 -16.99 -15.84
N HIS A 171 8.02 -17.56 -14.78
CA HIS A 171 7.95 -17.02 -13.42
C HIS A 171 9.03 -15.98 -13.07
N ARG A 172 9.68 -15.38 -14.09
CA ARG A 172 10.87 -14.54 -13.88
C ARG A 172 10.53 -13.07 -13.99
N VAL A 173 11.07 -12.31 -13.05
CA VAL A 173 11.05 -10.85 -13.07
C VAL A 173 12.02 -10.37 -14.16
N SER A 174 11.51 -9.65 -15.15
CA SER A 174 12.29 -9.04 -16.23
C SER A 174 13.15 -7.88 -15.72
N ARG A 175 14.11 -7.41 -16.52
CA ARG A 175 14.96 -6.25 -16.15
C ARG A 175 14.14 -4.99 -15.88
N VAL A 176 13.07 -4.76 -16.64
CA VAL A 176 12.16 -3.61 -16.47
C VAL A 176 11.38 -3.74 -15.16
N GLU A 177 10.95 -4.94 -14.80
CA GLU A 177 10.26 -5.20 -13.54
C GLU A 177 11.21 -5.07 -12.35
N TRP A 178 12.45 -5.50 -12.47
CA TRP A 178 13.49 -5.22 -11.46
C TRP A 178 13.75 -3.73 -11.29
N ALA A 179 13.87 -2.98 -12.38
CA ALA A 179 13.98 -1.52 -12.31
C ALA A 179 12.74 -0.90 -11.63
N GLY A 180 11.55 -1.41 -11.93
CA GLY A 180 10.31 -1.02 -11.24
C GLY A 180 10.35 -1.27 -9.74
N LEU A 181 10.87 -2.42 -9.30
CA LEU A 181 11.06 -2.71 -7.86
C LEU A 181 12.06 -1.77 -7.19
N VAL A 182 13.16 -1.45 -7.86
CA VAL A 182 14.15 -0.49 -7.35
C VAL A 182 13.50 0.90 -7.21
N VAL A 183 12.75 1.34 -8.22
CA VAL A 183 12.00 2.61 -8.15
C VAL A 183 10.97 2.60 -7.02
N ALA A 184 10.22 1.51 -6.85
CA ALA A 184 9.29 1.36 -5.73
C ALA A 184 10.01 1.48 -4.37
N GLY A 185 11.17 0.83 -4.24
CA GLY A 185 12.00 0.92 -3.03
C GLY A 185 12.49 2.34 -2.76
N MET A 186 12.93 3.08 -3.78
CA MET A 186 13.37 4.48 -3.64
C MET A 186 12.22 5.41 -3.23
N ILE A 187 11.02 5.23 -3.82
CA ILE A 187 9.83 5.98 -3.42
C ILE A 187 9.51 5.71 -1.96
N LEU A 188 9.51 4.44 -1.55
CA LEU A 188 9.19 4.04 -0.18
C LEU A 188 10.21 4.61 0.82
N LEU A 189 11.50 4.52 0.52
CA LEU A 189 12.57 5.11 1.34
C LEU A 189 12.38 6.61 1.54
N SER A 190 12.06 7.32 0.46
CA SER A 190 11.89 8.78 0.46
C SER A 190 10.62 9.20 1.20
N ALA A 191 9.51 8.49 0.99
CA ALA A 191 8.25 8.74 1.68
C ALA A 191 8.38 8.53 3.19
N ASN A 192 9.04 7.45 3.61
CA ASN A 192 9.27 7.16 5.02
C ASN A 192 10.22 8.18 5.67
N ALA A 193 11.22 8.67 4.94
CA ALA A 193 12.11 9.74 5.43
C ALA A 193 11.33 11.05 5.64
N TRP A 194 10.43 11.38 4.70
CA TRP A 194 9.54 12.53 4.84
C TRP A 194 8.61 12.41 6.04
N GLU A 195 8.01 11.24 6.26
CA GLU A 195 7.16 10.98 7.43
C GLU A 195 7.92 11.10 8.75
N ALA A 196 9.11 10.48 8.84
CA ALA A 196 9.97 10.57 10.02
C ALA A 196 10.35 12.03 10.34
N TRP A 197 10.68 12.81 9.32
CA TRP A 197 10.97 14.24 9.49
C TRP A 197 9.75 15.02 10.01
N GLN A 198 8.55 14.75 9.47
CA GLN A 198 7.32 15.36 9.97
C GLN A 198 7.07 15.00 11.44
N ILE A 199 7.23 13.73 11.81
CA ILE A 199 6.99 13.25 13.17
C ILE A 199 7.95 13.91 14.15
N ILE A 200 9.26 13.88 13.87
CA ILE A 200 10.26 14.50 14.76
C ILE A 200 10.04 16.00 14.90
N THR A 201 9.68 16.70 13.83
CA THR A 201 9.50 18.16 13.88
C THR A 201 8.26 18.60 14.66
N HIS A 202 7.21 17.77 14.70
CA HIS A 202 5.93 18.13 15.34
C HIS A 202 5.70 17.45 16.69
N PHE A 203 6.38 16.33 16.98
CA PHE A 203 6.14 15.49 18.15
C PHE A 203 7.41 15.04 18.89
N GLY A 204 8.61 15.34 18.37
CA GLY A 204 9.90 15.04 19.02
C GLY A 204 10.41 16.21 19.84
#